data_AF-A0A7W0GCP5-F1
#
_entry.id   AF-A0A7W0GCP5-F1
#
_cell.length_a   1.000
_cell.length_b   1.000
_cell.length_c   1.000
_cell.angle_alpha   90.00
_cell.angle_beta   90.00
_cell.angle_gamma   90.00
#
_symmetry.space_group_name_H-M   'P 1'
#
loop_
_entity.id
_entity.type
_entity.pdbx_description
1 polymer ?
#
loop_
_entity_poly.entity_id
_entity_poly.type
_entity_poly.pdbx_seq_one_letter_code
_entity_poly.pdbx_strand_id
1 'polypeptide(L)'
;GYDVVVEMDADGSHDPRELPRLVEQLSDADLALGSRWVDGGLVVDWPTWRRALSRGGNLYTRLVLRLPVRDATGGFRAFRAEVLRTLSLEGVSSAGYCFQVDLAFRTVQAGFRVREVPITFRERTRGQSKMSAAIVVEALANVTWWALVDRGAGLAERGRRAIGGERRTAALVIMGSSRS
;
A
#
# COMPACT_ATOMS: atom_id res chain seq x y z
N GLY A 1 10.90 1.02 22.99
CA GLY A 1 10.80 1.10 21.51
C GLY A 1 9.82 2.19 21.15
N TYR A 2 9.60 2.43 19.85
CA TYR A 2 8.61 3.42 19.38
C TYR A 2 7.25 2.76 19.15
N ASP A 3 6.15 3.48 19.43
CA ASP A 3 4.78 2.97 19.26
C ASP A 3 4.19 3.31 17.89
N VAL A 4 4.74 4.34 17.23
CA VAL A 4 4.31 4.83 15.91
C VAL A 4 5.53 4.94 15.01
N VAL A 5 5.36 4.52 13.75
CA VAL A 5 6.37 4.65 12.70
C VAL A 5 5.78 5.47 11.56
N VAL A 6 6.54 6.45 11.07
CA VAL A 6 6.10 7.36 10.00
C VAL A 6 6.99 7.18 8.78
N GLU A 7 6.37 7.02 7.61
CA GLU A 7 7.00 7.04 6.30
C GLU A 7 6.69 8.40 5.63
N MET A 8 7.70 9.08 5.10
CA MET A 8 7.55 10.31 4.34
C MET A 8 8.73 10.47 3.37
N ASP A 9 8.45 10.87 2.13
CA ASP A 9 9.49 11.18 1.15
C ASP A 9 10.28 12.43 1.57
N ALA A 10 11.61 12.37 1.50
CA ALA A 10 12.51 13.49 1.84
C ALA A 10 12.70 14.52 0.70
N ASP A 11 11.84 14.48 -0.32
CA ASP A 11 11.94 15.30 -1.54
C ASP A 11 11.10 16.58 -1.53
N GLY A 12 10.42 16.85 -0.41
CA GLY A 12 9.56 18.02 -0.21
C GLY A 12 8.18 17.92 -0.84
N SER A 13 7.78 16.77 -1.37
CA SER A 13 6.45 16.58 -1.98
C SER A 13 5.31 16.48 -0.95
N HIS A 14 5.65 16.17 0.30
CA HIS A 14 4.71 16.09 1.43
C HIS A 14 4.97 17.25 2.40
N ASP A 15 3.90 17.86 2.92
CA ASP A 15 4.00 18.91 3.92
C ASP A 15 4.11 18.28 5.33
N PRO A 16 5.23 18.44 6.06
CA PRO A 16 5.37 17.87 7.40
C PRO A 16 4.32 18.39 8.39
N ARG A 17 3.67 19.54 8.12
CA ARG A 17 2.58 20.08 8.94
C ARG A 17 1.30 19.25 8.86
N GLU A 18 1.17 18.38 7.85
CA GLU A 18 0.06 17.43 7.75
C GLU A 18 0.29 16.17 8.61
N LEU A 19 1.51 15.96 9.13
CA LEU A 19 1.86 14.78 9.92
C LEU A 19 0.99 14.60 11.18
N PRO A 20 0.72 15.62 12.01
CA PRO A 20 -0.15 15.47 13.18
C PRO A 20 -1.52 14.90 12.82
N ARG A 21 -2.14 15.38 11.73
CA ARG A 21 -3.44 14.88 11.25
C ARG A 21 -3.37 13.41 10.83
N LEU A 22 -2.23 12.96 10.30
CA LEU A 22 -1.99 11.57 9.93
C LEU A 22 -1.87 10.67 11.17
N VAL A 23 -1.08 11.12 12.16
CA VAL A 23 -0.86 10.40 13.42
C VAL A 23 -2.15 10.35 14.26
N GLU A 24 -2.96 11.41 14.28
CA GLU A 24 -4.25 11.45 14.97
C GLU A 24 -5.19 10.32 14.51
N GLN A 25 -5.18 9.94 13.23
CA GLN A 25 -6.02 8.83 12.76
C GLN A 25 -5.65 7.47 13.37
N LEU A 26 -4.46 7.34 13.97
CA LEU A 26 -4.08 6.12 14.64
C LEU A 26 -4.86 5.88 15.94
N SER A 27 -5.67 6.83 16.41
CA SER A 27 -6.64 6.56 17.50
C SER A 27 -7.56 5.40 17.16
N ASP A 28 -8.01 5.32 15.90
CA ASP A 28 -9.06 4.41 15.44
C ASP A 28 -8.64 3.52 14.26
N ALA A 29 -7.44 3.74 13.74
CA ALA A 29 -6.82 2.96 12.68
C ALA A 29 -5.44 2.40 13.08
N ASP A 30 -4.99 1.42 12.32
CA ASP A 30 -3.68 0.79 12.48
C ASP A 30 -2.66 1.35 11.48
N LEU A 31 -3.17 1.80 10.32
CA LEU A 31 -2.44 2.51 9.28
C LEU A 31 -3.24 3.74 8.83
N ALA A 32 -2.61 4.90 8.84
CA ALA A 32 -3.09 6.13 8.23
C ALA A 32 -2.27 6.47 6.97
N LEU A 33 -2.94 6.66 5.83
CA LEU A 33 -2.35 6.93 4.52
C LEU A 33 -2.72 8.35 4.08
N GLY A 34 -1.72 9.16 3.75
CA GLY A 34 -1.93 10.39 3.01
C GLY A 34 -2.39 10.06 1.60
N SER A 35 -3.58 10.53 1.22
CA SER A 35 -4.25 10.17 -0.02
C SER A 35 -4.55 11.39 -0.87
N ARG A 36 -4.13 11.31 -2.13
CA ARG A 36 -4.35 12.33 -3.17
C ARG A 36 -5.73 12.21 -3.83
N TRP A 37 -6.36 11.04 -3.71
CA TRP A 37 -7.53 10.66 -4.52
C TRP A 37 -8.82 10.47 -3.70
N VAL A 38 -8.82 10.88 -2.43
CA VAL A 38 -10.01 11.06 -1.60
C VAL A 38 -10.54 12.49 -1.70
N ASP A 39 -11.75 12.71 -1.18
CA ASP A 39 -12.30 14.06 -1.09
C ASP A 39 -11.40 14.96 -0.23
N GLY A 40 -11.13 16.18 -0.72
CA GLY A 40 -10.13 17.11 -0.15
C GLY A 40 -8.66 16.81 -0.50
N GLY A 41 -8.35 15.68 -1.16
CA GLY A 41 -7.01 15.37 -1.64
C GLY A 41 -6.65 16.16 -2.91
N LEU A 42 -5.40 16.61 -3.02
CA LEU A 42 -4.96 17.48 -4.11
C LEU A 42 -3.60 17.06 -4.67
N VAL A 43 -3.45 17.26 -5.98
CA VAL A 43 -2.17 17.13 -6.68
C VAL A 43 -1.88 18.42 -7.42
N VAL A 44 -0.82 19.12 -7.02
CA VAL A 44 -0.46 20.43 -7.56
C VAL A 44 0.72 20.30 -8.52
N ASP A 45 0.67 21.07 -9.60
CA ASP A 45 1.72 21.19 -10.62
C ASP A 45 2.00 19.95 -11.49
N TRP A 46 1.27 18.84 -11.32
CA TRP A 46 1.43 17.66 -12.19
C TRP A 46 0.82 17.84 -13.59
N PRO A 47 1.48 17.35 -14.66
CA PRO A 47 0.86 17.26 -15.98
C PRO A 47 -0.29 16.24 -15.98
N THR A 48 -1.33 16.50 -16.78
CA THR A 48 -2.58 15.71 -16.80
C THR A 48 -2.36 14.22 -17.04
N TRP A 49 -1.43 13.86 -17.92
CA TRP A 49 -1.12 12.45 -18.21
C TRP A 49 -0.57 11.72 -16.97
N ARG A 50 0.23 12.39 -16.13
CA ARG A 50 0.80 11.83 -14.90
C ARG A 50 -0.30 11.65 -13.84
N ARG A 51 -1.23 12.60 -13.75
CA ARG A 51 -2.43 12.48 -12.90
C ARG A 51 -3.29 11.30 -13.34
N ALA A 52 -3.55 11.15 -14.64
CA ALA A 52 -4.32 10.05 -15.20
C ALA A 52 -3.65 8.69 -14.95
N LEU A 53 -2.33 8.60 -15.17
CA LEU A 53 -1.54 7.38 -14.91
C LEU A 53 -1.62 6.96 -13.45
N SER A 54 -1.40 7.89 -12.50
CA SER A 54 -1.44 7.58 -11.07
C SER A 54 -2.85 7.21 -10.59
N ARG A 55 -3.89 7.93 -11.04
CA ARG A 55 -5.27 7.63 -10.68
C ARG A 55 -5.74 6.30 -11.28
N GLY A 56 -5.37 6.02 -12.53
CA GLY A 56 -5.65 4.76 -13.22
C GLY A 56 -4.93 3.57 -12.59
N GLY A 57 -3.65 3.72 -12.26
CA GLY A 57 -2.87 2.69 -11.55
C GLY A 57 -3.45 2.36 -10.19
N ASN A 58 -3.82 3.38 -9.40
CA ASN A 58 -4.49 3.16 -8.12
C ASN A 58 -5.87 2.50 -8.29
N LEU A 59 -6.67 2.90 -9.29
CA LEU A 59 -7.95 2.27 -9.57
C LEU A 59 -7.78 0.79 -9.93
N TYR A 60 -6.81 0.47 -10.79
CA TYR A 60 -6.47 -0.90 -11.15
C TYR A 60 -6.07 -1.72 -9.92
N THR A 61 -5.10 -1.23 -9.14
CA THR A 61 -4.63 -1.89 -7.91
C THR A 61 -5.78 -2.13 -6.92
N ARG A 62 -6.64 -1.13 -6.72
CA ARG A 62 -7.81 -1.21 -5.85
C ARG A 62 -8.76 -2.32 -6.27
N LEU A 63 -9.09 -2.39 -7.56
CA LEU A 63 -10.03 -3.39 -8.08
C LEU A 63 -9.44 -4.80 -8.06
N VAL A 64 -8.18 -4.94 -8.47
CA VAL A 64 -7.51 -6.24 -8.61
C VAL A 64 -7.23 -6.87 -7.25
N LEU A 65 -6.74 -6.09 -6.28
CA LEU A 65 -6.44 -6.57 -4.92
C LEU A 65 -7.64 -6.44 -3.95
N ARG A 66 -8.78 -5.92 -4.41
CA ARG A 66 -9.96 -5.60 -3.57
C ARG A 66 -9.60 -4.74 -2.36
N LEU A 67 -8.65 -3.84 -2.53
CA LEU A 67 -8.18 -2.96 -1.48
C LEU A 67 -9.25 -1.90 -1.14
N PRO A 68 -9.53 -1.63 0.15
CA PRO A 68 -10.46 -0.58 0.57
C PRO A 68 -9.81 0.82 0.61
N VAL A 69 -8.78 1.08 -0.22
CA VAL A 69 -8.07 2.38 -0.27
C VAL A 69 -8.04 2.92 -1.71
N ARG A 70 -8.12 4.25 -1.85
CA ARG A 70 -8.07 4.96 -3.14
C ARG A 70 -6.66 5.35 -3.56
N ASP A 71 -5.71 5.44 -2.62
CA ASP A 71 -4.32 5.80 -2.91
C ASP A 71 -3.31 4.86 -2.23
N ALA A 72 -3.20 3.63 -2.76
CA ALA A 72 -2.26 2.62 -2.28
C ALA A 72 -0.78 2.94 -2.59
N THR A 73 -0.52 4.01 -3.35
CA THR A 73 0.81 4.40 -3.85
C THR A 73 1.30 5.72 -3.25
N GLY A 74 0.64 6.20 -2.19
CA GLY A 74 1.09 7.36 -1.42
C GLY A 74 2.17 6.97 -0.43
N GLY A 75 3.29 7.70 -0.40
CA GLY A 75 4.43 7.46 0.51
C GLY A 75 4.39 8.23 1.83
N PHE A 76 3.27 8.87 2.16
CA PHE A 76 3.11 9.56 3.43
C PHE A 76 2.20 8.75 4.33
N ARG A 77 2.77 8.09 5.34
CA ARG A 77 2.07 7.07 6.13
C ARG A 77 2.43 7.14 7.58
N ALA A 78 1.48 6.83 8.44
CA ALA A 78 1.72 6.55 9.84
C ALA A 78 1.20 5.15 10.17
N PHE A 79 2.02 4.35 10.85
CA PHE A 79 1.71 2.99 11.26
C PHE A 79 1.77 2.90 12.78
N ARG A 80 0.88 2.11 13.39
CA ARG A 80 1.18 1.52 14.69
C ARG A 80 2.37 0.57 14.53
N ALA A 81 3.35 0.65 15.42
CA ALA A 81 4.56 -0.18 15.35
C ALA A 81 4.26 -1.68 15.43
N GLU A 82 3.11 -2.07 15.99
CA GLU A 82 2.60 -3.45 15.95
C GLU A 82 2.36 -3.93 14.51
N VAL A 83 1.77 -3.11 13.63
CA VAL A 83 1.50 -3.48 12.24
C VAL A 83 2.78 -3.96 11.57
N LEU A 84 3.83 -3.13 11.60
CA LEU A 84 5.10 -3.46 10.94
C LEU A 84 5.82 -4.66 11.57
N ARG A 85 5.57 -4.97 12.84
CA ARG A 85 6.10 -6.19 13.50
C ARG A 85 5.32 -7.44 13.12
N THR A 86 4.01 -7.31 12.89
CA THR A 86 3.15 -8.40 12.44
C THR A 86 3.37 -8.73 10.97
N LEU A 87 3.63 -7.71 10.15
CA LEU A 87 3.95 -7.91 8.75
C LEU A 87 5.34 -8.52 8.64
N SER A 88 5.44 -9.73 8.08
CA SER A 88 6.74 -10.26 7.69
C SER A 88 7.29 -9.37 6.57
N LEU A 89 8.30 -8.56 6.90
CA LEU A 89 9.02 -7.70 5.94
C LEU A 89 10.07 -8.50 5.16
N GLU A 90 10.32 -9.75 5.56
CA GLU A 90 11.16 -10.69 4.83
C GLU A 90 10.49 -10.98 3.47
N GLY A 91 11.17 -10.59 2.38
CA GLY A 91 10.64 -10.72 1.02
C GLY A 91 9.84 -9.51 0.52
N VAL A 92 9.85 -8.37 1.23
CA VAL A 92 9.47 -7.08 0.64
C VAL A 92 10.60 -6.64 -0.30
N SER A 93 10.67 -7.29 -1.46
CA SER A 93 11.65 -7.05 -2.52
C SER A 93 10.96 -6.30 -3.64
N SER A 94 10.72 -5.01 -3.46
CA SER A 94 10.27 -4.17 -4.57
C SER A 94 10.79 -2.76 -4.40
N ALA A 95 11.51 -2.25 -5.39
CA ALA A 95 11.93 -0.85 -5.41
C ALA A 95 10.72 0.07 -5.67
N GLY A 96 10.58 1.15 -4.91
CA GLY A 96 9.65 2.23 -5.21
C GLY A 96 8.15 1.87 -5.15
N TYR A 97 7.40 2.17 -6.23
CA TYR A 97 5.93 2.13 -6.33
C TYR A 97 5.28 0.84 -5.80
N CYS A 98 5.94 -0.31 -6.00
CA CYS A 98 5.40 -1.61 -5.66
C CYS A 98 5.52 -1.94 -4.16
N PHE A 99 6.52 -1.38 -3.46
CA PHE A 99 6.66 -1.47 -1.99
C PHE A 99 5.44 -0.89 -1.29
N GLN A 100 5.01 0.29 -1.74
CA GLN A 100 3.93 1.02 -1.10
C GLN A 100 2.59 0.28 -1.22
N VAL A 101 2.35 -0.32 -2.38
CA VAL A 101 1.17 -1.15 -2.63
C VAL A 101 1.23 -2.45 -1.82
N ASP A 102 2.39 -3.13 -1.79
CA ASP A 102 2.59 -4.37 -1.03
C ASP A 102 2.26 -4.16 0.45
N LEU A 103 2.82 -3.10 1.05
CA LEU A 103 2.63 -2.83 2.48
C LEU A 103 1.17 -2.54 2.82
N ALA A 104 0.48 -1.74 2.00
CA ALA A 104 -0.95 -1.47 2.16
C ALA A 104 -1.79 -2.76 1.99
N PHE A 105 -1.45 -3.59 1.01
CA PHE A 105 -2.11 -4.86 0.75
C PHE A 105 -1.94 -5.85 1.90
N ARG A 106 -0.72 -6.06 2.38
CA ARG A 106 -0.43 -6.93 3.53
C ARG A 106 -1.09 -6.44 4.81
N THR A 107 -1.12 -5.13 5.04
CA THR A 107 -1.83 -4.53 6.19
C THR A 107 -3.30 -4.92 6.18
N VAL A 108 -3.98 -4.75 5.04
CA VAL A 108 -5.40 -5.11 4.89
C VAL A 108 -5.62 -6.62 5.00
N GLN A 109 -4.74 -7.44 4.39
CA GLN A 109 -4.83 -8.90 4.49
C GLN A 109 -4.65 -9.42 5.92
N ALA A 110 -3.79 -8.77 6.71
CA ALA A 110 -3.61 -9.08 8.13
C ALA A 110 -4.80 -8.65 9.00
N GLY A 111 -5.84 -8.03 8.41
CA GLY A 111 -7.06 -7.62 9.11
C GLY A 111 -6.97 -6.27 9.82
N PHE A 112 -5.89 -5.52 9.60
CA PHE A 112 -5.71 -4.20 10.19
C PHE A 112 -6.58 -3.14 9.53
N ARG A 113 -6.98 -2.13 10.31
CA ARG A 113 -7.80 -1.01 9.88
C ARG A 113 -6.93 0.05 9.20
N VAL A 114 -7.33 0.41 7.98
CA VAL A 114 -6.62 1.38 7.17
C VAL A 114 -7.51 2.61 6.92
N ARG A 115 -6.95 3.80 7.14
CA ARG A 115 -7.65 5.08 6.94
C ARG A 115 -6.90 5.97 5.96
N GLU A 116 -7.64 6.61 5.06
CA GLU A 116 -7.08 7.62 4.16
C GLU A 116 -7.33 9.03 4.71
N VAL A 117 -6.29 9.87 4.68
CA VAL A 117 -6.32 11.27 5.08
C VAL A 117 -6.04 12.11 3.84
N PRO A 118 -6.86 13.11 3.50
CA PRO A 118 -6.58 13.98 2.36
C PRO A 118 -5.29 14.77 2.59
N ILE A 119 -4.40 14.74 1.60
CA ILE A 119 -3.15 15.51 1.57
C ILE A 119 -3.03 16.33 0.29
N THR A 120 -2.19 17.37 0.33
CA THR A 120 -1.76 18.10 -0.86
C THR A 120 -0.38 17.62 -1.30
N PHE A 121 -0.30 16.91 -2.42
CA PHE A 121 0.96 16.47 -3.01
C PHE A 121 1.44 17.47 -4.06
N ARG A 122 2.62 18.04 -3.88
CA ARG A 122 3.21 19.00 -4.84
C ARG A 122 4.32 18.34 -5.65
N GLU A 123 4.46 18.73 -6.91
CA GLU A 123 5.64 18.35 -7.68
C GLU A 123 6.92 18.91 -7.05
N ARG A 124 7.96 18.08 -7.02
CA ARG A 124 9.28 18.43 -6.51
C ARG A 124 9.83 19.63 -7.28
N THR A 125 10.51 20.55 -6.59
CA THR A 125 11.21 21.66 -7.24
C THR A 125 12.54 21.23 -7.91
N ARG A 126 13.11 20.07 -7.55
CA ARG A 126 14.33 19.50 -8.18
C ARG A 126 14.30 17.96 -8.22
N GLY A 127 14.85 17.39 -9.30
CA GLY A 127 15.11 15.95 -9.47
C GLY A 127 14.28 15.29 -10.57
N GLN A 128 14.90 14.38 -11.35
CA GLN A 128 14.17 13.58 -12.35
C GLN A 128 13.28 12.53 -11.66
N SER A 129 12.12 12.26 -12.24
CA SER A 129 11.23 11.20 -11.75
C SER A 129 11.95 9.85 -11.86
N LYS A 130 12.00 9.09 -10.75
CA LYS A 130 12.51 7.71 -10.75
C LYS A 130 11.57 6.73 -11.48
N MET A 131 10.43 7.20 -12.00
CA MET A 131 9.41 6.37 -12.62
C MET A 131 9.69 6.12 -14.11
N SER A 132 9.88 4.85 -14.45
CA SER A 132 10.01 4.37 -15.83
C SER A 132 8.83 3.46 -16.20
N ALA A 133 8.59 3.28 -17.50
CA ALA A 133 7.56 2.35 -18.00
C ALA A 133 7.80 0.91 -17.50
N ALA A 134 9.07 0.50 -17.37
CA ALA A 134 9.43 -0.80 -16.83
C ALA A 134 8.93 -0.98 -15.38
N ILE A 135 9.10 0.02 -14.51
CA ILE A 135 8.63 -0.03 -13.12
C ILE A 135 7.09 -0.09 -13.07
N VAL A 136 6.39 0.60 -13.98
CA VAL A 136 4.92 0.52 -14.06
C VAL A 136 4.49 -0.89 -14.48
N VAL A 137 5.10 -1.48 -15.50
CA VAL A 137 4.78 -2.84 -15.96
C VAL A 137 5.06 -3.86 -14.86
N GLU A 138 6.22 -3.77 -14.21
CA GLU A 138 6.59 -4.64 -13.08
C GLU A 138 5.56 -4.54 -11.96
N ALA A 139 5.15 -3.32 -11.57
CA ALA A 139 4.15 -3.12 -10.54
C ALA A 139 2.80 -3.75 -10.90
N LEU A 140 2.34 -3.60 -12.15
CA LEU A 140 1.07 -4.20 -12.60
C LEU A 140 1.15 -5.74 -12.63
N ALA A 141 2.29 -6.30 -13.05
CA ALA A 141 2.52 -7.73 -13.04
C ALA A 141 2.50 -8.30 -11.60
N ASN A 142 3.19 -7.65 -10.67
CA ASN A 142 3.21 -8.04 -9.26
C ASN A 142 1.82 -7.96 -8.62
N VAL A 143 1.09 -6.86 -8.85
CA VAL A 143 -0.30 -6.69 -8.40
C VAL A 143 -1.22 -7.80 -8.93
N THR A 144 -1.06 -8.16 -10.21
CA THR A 144 -1.82 -9.26 -10.82
C THR A 144 -1.48 -10.58 -10.16
N TRP A 145 -0.18 -10.87 -10.00
CA TRP A 145 0.30 -12.10 -9.42
C TRP A 145 -0.20 -12.28 -7.97
N TRP A 146 -0.07 -11.25 -7.14
CA TRP A 146 -0.57 -11.28 -5.76
C TRP A 146 -2.07 -11.53 -5.70
N ALA A 147 -2.85 -10.94 -6.60
CA ALA A 147 -4.29 -11.19 -6.67
C ALA A 147 -4.62 -12.64 -7.08
N LEU A 148 -3.82 -13.26 -7.94
CA LEU A 148 -4.01 -14.67 -8.32
C LEU A 148 -3.68 -15.60 -7.15
N VAL A 149 -2.57 -15.34 -6.45
CA VAL A 149 -2.15 -16.12 -5.28
C VAL A 149 -3.18 -16.01 -4.15
N ASP A 150 -3.63 -14.80 -3.82
CA ASP A 150 -4.68 -14.56 -2.82
C ASP A 150 -5.97 -15.34 -3.13
N ARG A 151 -6.44 -15.28 -4.38
CA ARG A 151 -7.64 -16.02 -4.80
C ARG A 151 -7.43 -17.53 -4.73
N GLY A 152 -6.26 -18.02 -5.11
CA GLY A 152 -5.91 -19.45 -5.02
C GLY A 152 -5.90 -19.95 -3.57
N ALA A 153 -5.30 -19.16 -2.66
CA ALA A 153 -5.29 -19.47 -1.23
C ALA A 153 -6.71 -19.48 -0.63
N GLY A 154 -7.52 -18.46 -0.96
CA GLY A 154 -8.91 -18.38 -0.49
C GLY A 154 -9.79 -19.52 -1.00
N LEU A 155 -9.59 -20.01 -2.23
CA LEU A 155 -10.27 -21.19 -2.75
C LEU A 155 -9.84 -22.47 -2.02
N ALA A 156 -8.54 -22.64 -1.76
CA ALA A 156 -8.02 -23.79 -1.03
C ALA A 156 -8.53 -23.84 0.42
N GLU A 157 -8.62 -22.69 1.11
CA GLU A 157 -9.21 -22.58 2.45
C GLU A 157 -10.70 -22.91 2.47
N ARG A 158 -11.47 -22.40 1.51
CA ARG A 158 -12.91 -22.72 1.37
C ARG A 158 -13.13 -24.20 1.08
N GLY A 159 -12.30 -24.78 0.21
CA GLY A 159 -12.25 -26.21 -0.03
C GLY A 159 -12.04 -26.96 1.28
N ARG A 160 -10.94 -26.71 2.00
CA ARG A 160 -10.64 -27.34 3.29
C ARG A 160 -11.78 -27.24 4.33
N ARG A 161 -12.41 -26.07 4.46
CA ARG A 161 -13.56 -25.86 5.36
C ARG A 161 -14.80 -26.66 4.95
N ALA A 162 -14.99 -26.94 3.66
CA ALA A 162 -16.11 -27.74 3.17
C ALA A 162 -15.92 -29.26 3.37
N ILE A 163 -14.67 -29.73 3.52
CA ILE A 163 -14.32 -31.16 3.65
C ILE A 163 -14.05 -31.62 5.09
N GLY A 164 -13.89 -30.72 6.08
CA GLY A 164 -13.60 -31.13 7.45
C GLY A 164 -13.61 -29.99 8.48
N GLY A 165 -14.26 -30.25 9.61
CA GLY A 165 -14.52 -29.29 10.69
C GLY A 165 -13.28 -28.62 11.31
N GLU A 166 -13.58 -27.48 11.93
CA GLU A 166 -12.69 -26.55 12.63
C GLU A 166 -11.38 -27.15 13.17
N ARG A 167 -10.25 -26.77 12.55
CA ARG A 167 -9.02 -26.47 13.30
C ARG A 167 -8.40 -25.20 12.74
N ARG A 168 -8.26 -24.20 13.60
CA ARG A 168 -7.56 -22.94 13.33
C ARG A 168 -6.08 -23.24 13.16
N THR A 169 -5.57 -23.08 11.93
CA THR A 169 -4.16 -22.78 11.71
C THR A 169 -4.05 -21.87 10.50
N ALA A 170 -3.79 -20.59 10.74
CA ALA A 170 -3.33 -19.65 9.72
C ALA A 170 -1.80 -19.69 9.71
N ALA A 171 -1.22 -20.03 8.56
CA ALA A 171 0.02 -19.49 8.01
C ALA A 171 0.30 -20.24 6.71
N LEU A 172 0.10 -19.59 5.58
CA LEU A 172 0.80 -19.96 4.36
C LEU A 172 1.57 -18.74 3.86
N VAL A 173 2.81 -18.65 4.32
CA VAL A 173 3.84 -17.79 3.74
C VAL A 173 4.26 -18.44 2.43
N ILE A 174 3.79 -17.93 1.28
CA ILE A 174 4.31 -18.36 -0.02
C ILE A 174 5.47 -17.43 -0.38
N MET A 175 6.69 -17.94 -0.13
CA MET A 175 7.94 -17.40 -0.65
C MET A 175 8.03 -17.55 -2.18
N GLY A 176 8.62 -16.55 -2.85
CA GLY A 176 9.16 -16.65 -4.22
C GLY A 176 9.19 -15.30 -4.93
N SER A 177 10.26 -14.84 -5.59
CA SER A 177 11.58 -15.41 -5.83
C SER A 177 12.66 -14.33 -5.71
N SER A 178 13.72 -14.63 -4.98
CA SER A 178 15.04 -13.99 -5.14
C SER A 178 15.44 -14.04 -6.60
N ARG A 179 15.64 -12.88 -7.23
CA ARG A 179 16.64 -12.74 -8.29
C ARG A 179 17.57 -11.61 -7.87
N SER A 180 18.80 -12.04 -7.62
CA SER A 180 20.04 -11.27 -7.47
C SER A 180 20.17 -10.14 -8.48
#